data_AF-A0AA92LZB8-F1
#
_entry.id   AF-A0AA92LZB8-F1
#
_cell.length_a   1.000
_cell.length_b   1.000
_cell.length_c   1.000
_cell.angle_alpha   90.00
_cell.angle_beta   90.00
_cell.angle_gamma   90.00
#
_symmetry.space_group_name_H-M   'P 1'
#
loop_
_entity.id
_entity.type
_entity.pdbx_description
1 polymer ?
#
loop_
_entity_poly.entity_id
_entity_poly.type
_entity_poly.pdbx_seq_one_letter_code
_entity_poly.pdbx_strand_id
1 'polypeptide(L)'
;MKLDNVVIVLGKRLVNSRLTVEGVTRVEALSNTIASLPTERTAIIFCGGLTQGQRISEADAMYSYFNSLNAAAVHPFPEHQILLENRSLNTFQNMRYASRVLCDSGLFQLWSARPVEVTLLSNDYHLERIIEIQTLMDELGLLRVLKSECASMGVTLNLPLDINKHISVPYPHKGPMAAAFLLLDELTTYRVYLEGVKQGAFLRDLSVVRKKPLMIARHAIQQLLALPLDKDSLQQIEDMKKAIEMTALDESVGAAEQALRIVHPILTALNRRLDPESIH
;
A
#
# COMPACT_ATOMS: atom_id res chain seq x y z
N MET A 1 -21.20 -21.58 7.71
CA MET A 1 -21.50 -20.93 6.41
C MET A 1 -20.18 -20.46 5.82
N LYS A 2 -19.99 -20.49 4.50
CA LYS A 2 -18.79 -19.91 3.87
C LYS A 2 -18.96 -18.41 3.72
N LEU A 3 -17.89 -17.66 3.95
CA LEU A 3 -17.86 -16.21 3.85
C LEU A 3 -17.72 -15.78 2.39
N ASP A 4 -18.15 -14.56 2.08
CA ASP A 4 -18.04 -13.96 0.74
C ASP A 4 -17.68 -12.48 0.75
N ASN A 5 -17.31 -11.93 1.91
CA ASN A 5 -16.71 -10.61 2.05
C ASN A 5 -15.40 -10.72 2.81
N VAL A 6 -14.43 -9.87 2.49
CA VAL A 6 -13.19 -9.73 3.26
C VAL A 6 -12.78 -8.27 3.36
N VAL A 7 -12.42 -7.83 4.56
CA VAL A 7 -11.77 -6.55 4.80
C VAL A 7 -10.27 -6.80 4.97
N ILE A 8 -9.46 -6.24 4.08
CA ILE A 8 -8.00 -6.33 4.12
C ILE A 8 -7.45 -5.04 4.73
N VAL A 9 -6.95 -5.14 5.96
CA VAL A 9 -6.37 -4.03 6.71
C VAL A 9 -4.89 -3.96 6.40
N LEU A 10 -4.47 -2.93 5.67
CA LEU A 10 -3.07 -2.77 5.26
C LEU A 10 -2.25 -2.15 6.38
N GLY A 11 -1.06 -2.72 6.62
CA GLY A 11 -0.12 -2.28 7.63
C GLY A 11 0.47 -0.89 7.37
N LYS A 12 0.93 -0.27 8.46
CA LYS A 12 1.79 0.91 8.45
C LYS A 12 2.96 0.61 9.37
N ARG A 13 4.14 1.06 8.95
CA ARG A 13 5.40 0.96 9.66
C ARG A 13 5.23 1.33 11.14
N LEU A 14 5.66 0.41 12.00
CA LEU A 14 5.71 0.64 13.44
C LEU A 14 6.87 1.56 13.82
N VAL A 15 6.70 2.21 14.97
CA VAL A 15 7.70 3.08 15.58
C VAL A 15 7.91 2.61 17.01
N ASN A 16 9.13 2.16 17.34
CA ASN A 16 9.44 1.52 18.62
C ASN A 16 8.48 0.37 19.00
N SER A 17 8.12 -0.45 18.02
CA SER A 17 7.18 -1.58 18.16
C SER A 17 5.78 -1.16 18.60
N ARG A 18 5.35 0.04 18.20
CA ARG A 18 4.01 0.59 18.46
C ARG A 18 3.38 1.10 17.18
N LEU A 19 2.05 1.07 17.13
CA LEU A 19 1.27 1.73 16.10
C LEU A 19 1.53 3.23 16.15
N THR A 20 1.65 3.83 14.97
CA THR A 20 1.66 5.27 14.79
C THR A 20 0.24 5.83 14.76
N VAL A 21 0.06 7.13 14.55
CA VAL A 21 -1.28 7.75 14.46
C VAL A 21 -2.03 7.20 13.25
N GLU A 22 -1.35 7.04 12.11
CA GLU A 22 -1.92 6.36 10.93
C GLU A 22 -2.35 4.92 11.26
N GLY A 23 -1.51 4.15 11.96
CA GLY A 23 -1.84 2.79 12.37
C GLY A 23 -3.04 2.70 13.31
N VAL A 24 -3.11 3.60 14.30
CA VAL A 24 -4.23 3.69 15.25
C VAL A 24 -5.53 4.05 14.53
N THR A 25 -5.52 5.11 13.71
CA THR A 25 -6.71 5.60 13.01
C THR A 25 -7.27 4.60 12.01
N ARG A 26 -6.43 3.76 11.38
CA ARG A 26 -6.89 2.61 10.57
C ARG A 26 -7.69 1.61 11.39
N VAL A 27 -7.18 1.22 12.55
CA VAL A 27 -7.83 0.23 13.41
C VAL A 27 -9.12 0.80 14.03
N GLU A 28 -9.11 2.07 14.42
CA GLU A 28 -10.32 2.76 14.89
C GLU A 28 -11.38 2.85 13.78
N ALA A 29 -11.00 3.18 12.54
CA ALA A 29 -11.91 3.21 11.41
C ALA A 29 -12.55 1.84 11.14
N LEU A 30 -11.79 0.75 11.27
CA LEU A 30 -12.34 -0.61 11.21
C LEU A 30 -13.38 -0.81 12.31
N SER A 31 -13.03 -0.52 13.55
CA SER A 31 -13.92 -0.67 14.71
C SER A 31 -15.23 0.11 14.54
N ASN A 32 -15.15 1.32 14.00
CA ASN A 32 -16.32 2.18 13.75
C ASN A 32 -17.19 1.67 12.59
N THR A 33 -16.62 0.91 11.65
CA THR A 33 -17.34 0.42 10.46
C THR A 33 -17.96 -0.95 10.67
N ILE A 34 -17.52 -1.73 11.66
CA ILE A 34 -17.99 -3.11 11.90
C ILE A 34 -19.51 -3.23 11.98
N ALA A 35 -20.19 -2.31 12.65
CA ALA A 35 -21.64 -2.35 12.79
C ALA A 35 -22.39 -2.25 11.44
N SER A 36 -21.73 -1.75 10.39
CA SER A 36 -22.28 -1.67 9.03
C SER A 36 -21.89 -2.84 8.12
N LEU A 37 -21.00 -3.73 8.58
CA LEU A 37 -20.56 -4.89 7.82
C LEU A 37 -21.51 -6.09 8.05
N PRO A 38 -21.76 -6.91 7.02
CA PRO A 38 -22.45 -8.20 7.19
C PRO A 38 -21.52 -9.18 7.91
N THR A 39 -21.44 -9.06 9.24
CA THR A 39 -20.46 -9.74 10.09
C THR A 39 -20.49 -11.26 9.91
N GLU A 40 -21.67 -11.85 9.75
CA GLU A 40 -21.86 -13.28 9.52
C GLU A 40 -21.28 -13.80 8.18
N ARG A 41 -20.89 -12.90 7.27
CA ARG A 41 -20.37 -13.18 5.94
C ARG A 41 -19.01 -12.54 5.64
N THR A 42 -18.39 -11.92 6.65
CA THR A 42 -17.17 -11.12 6.47
C THR A 42 -16.00 -11.75 7.24
N ALA A 43 -14.83 -11.81 6.62
CA ALA A 43 -13.57 -12.00 7.33
C ALA A 43 -12.81 -10.67 7.43
N ILE A 44 -11.96 -10.54 8.44
CA ILE A 44 -10.98 -9.45 8.54
C ILE A 44 -9.60 -10.07 8.43
N ILE A 45 -8.72 -9.48 7.62
CA ILE A 45 -7.31 -9.87 7.59
C ILE A 45 -6.42 -8.66 7.87
N PHE A 46 -5.61 -8.75 8.94
CA PHE A 46 -4.57 -7.78 9.22
C PHE A 46 -3.29 -8.17 8.49
N CYS A 47 -2.74 -7.24 7.72
CA CYS A 47 -1.62 -7.50 6.82
C CYS A 47 -0.42 -6.62 7.17
N GLY A 48 0.74 -7.23 7.38
CA GLY A 48 2.03 -6.55 7.52
C GLY A 48 2.97 -7.29 8.45
N GLY A 49 4.16 -7.65 7.97
CA GLY A 49 5.10 -8.46 8.75
C GLY A 49 6.06 -7.67 9.63
N LEU A 50 7.17 -8.33 9.99
CA LEU A 50 8.18 -7.82 10.91
C LEU A 50 9.24 -7.00 10.17
N THR A 51 9.20 -5.68 10.35
CA THR A 51 10.18 -4.76 9.76
C THR A 51 11.43 -4.60 10.63
N GLN A 52 12.56 -4.20 10.01
CA GLN A 52 13.83 -4.08 10.70
C GLN A 52 13.75 -3.13 11.90
N GLY A 53 14.24 -3.59 13.06
CA GLY A 53 14.24 -2.83 14.32
C GLY A 53 12.96 -2.96 15.15
N GLN A 54 11.95 -3.71 14.66
CA GLN A 54 10.73 -3.99 15.40
C GLN A 54 10.81 -5.35 16.11
N ARG A 55 10.05 -5.49 17.21
CA ARG A 55 9.90 -6.74 17.96
C ARG A 55 8.61 -7.48 17.65
N ILE A 56 7.65 -6.80 17.05
CA ILE A 56 6.34 -7.33 16.65
C ILE A 56 6.05 -6.91 15.21
N SER A 57 5.22 -7.69 14.52
CA SER A 57 4.77 -7.33 13.17
C SER A 57 3.73 -6.21 13.21
N GLU A 58 3.55 -5.54 12.07
CA GLU A 58 2.48 -4.56 11.91
C GLU A 58 1.09 -5.19 12.10
N ALA A 59 0.86 -6.39 11.55
CA ALA A 59 -0.38 -7.13 11.70
C ALA A 59 -0.68 -7.49 13.16
N ASP A 60 0.31 -7.98 13.91
CA ASP A 60 0.14 -8.33 15.33
C ASP A 60 -0.18 -7.08 16.17
N ALA A 61 0.45 -5.94 15.87
CA ALA A 61 0.19 -4.67 16.54
C ALA A 61 -1.23 -4.16 16.28
N MET A 62 -1.66 -4.17 15.01
CA MET A 62 -3.03 -3.78 14.63
C MET A 62 -4.06 -4.72 15.25
N TYR A 63 -3.83 -6.03 15.20
CA TYR A 63 -4.73 -7.02 15.80
C TYR A 63 -4.84 -6.87 17.32
N SER A 64 -3.72 -6.68 18.01
CA SER A 64 -3.72 -6.49 19.47
C SER A 64 -4.54 -5.27 19.88
N TYR A 65 -4.40 -4.16 19.15
CA TYR A 65 -5.19 -2.97 19.41
C TYR A 65 -6.66 -3.17 19.05
N PHE A 66 -6.95 -3.77 17.88
CA PHE A 66 -8.30 -4.10 17.46
C PHE A 66 -9.02 -4.98 18.49
N ASN A 67 -8.35 -6.01 19.00
CA ASN A 67 -8.93 -6.94 19.97
C ASN A 67 -9.35 -6.22 21.27
N SER A 68 -8.59 -5.19 21.69
CA SER A 68 -8.97 -4.36 22.84
C SER A 68 -10.24 -3.54 22.61
N LEU A 69 -10.42 -2.99 21.39
CA LEU A 69 -11.64 -2.28 21.00
C LEU A 69 -12.82 -3.25 20.87
N ASN A 70 -12.58 -4.41 20.25
CA ASN A 70 -13.58 -5.44 20.00
C ASN A 70 -14.13 -6.04 21.30
N ALA A 71 -13.27 -6.25 22.31
CA ALA A 71 -13.68 -6.75 23.63
C ALA A 71 -14.59 -5.76 24.38
N ALA A 72 -14.49 -4.47 24.08
CA ALA A 72 -15.34 -3.42 24.66
C ALA A 72 -16.64 -3.18 23.86
N ALA A 73 -16.79 -3.79 22.68
CA ALA A 73 -17.93 -3.57 21.81
C ALA A 73 -19.19 -4.30 22.30
N VAL A 74 -20.36 -3.69 22.07
CA VAL A 74 -21.67 -4.31 22.36
C VAL A 74 -21.88 -5.58 21.54
N HIS A 75 -21.39 -5.59 20.31
CA HIS A 75 -21.42 -6.74 19.38
C HIS A 75 -20.00 -7.00 18.86
N PRO A 76 -19.21 -7.80 19.59
CA PRO A 76 -17.85 -8.14 19.17
C PRO A 76 -17.83 -8.91 17.84
N PHE A 77 -16.88 -8.57 16.98
CA PHE A 77 -16.58 -9.32 15.76
C PHE A 77 -16.04 -10.72 16.10
N PRO A 78 -16.46 -11.79 15.41
CA PRO A 78 -16.05 -13.14 15.74
C PRO A 78 -14.56 -13.40 15.52
N GLU A 79 -13.85 -13.86 16.57
CA GLU A 79 -12.40 -14.09 16.52
C GLU A 79 -11.99 -15.09 15.44
N HIS A 80 -12.79 -16.15 15.23
CA HIS A 80 -12.52 -17.18 14.21
C HIS A 80 -12.62 -16.66 12.76
N GLN A 81 -13.08 -15.44 12.54
CA GLN A 81 -13.14 -14.76 11.23
C GLN A 81 -12.01 -13.73 11.05
N ILE A 82 -11.11 -13.61 12.03
CA ILE A 82 -9.95 -12.72 11.98
C ILE A 82 -8.72 -13.52 11.58
N LEU A 83 -8.04 -13.06 10.55
CA LEU A 83 -6.85 -13.67 9.97
C LEU A 83 -5.65 -12.72 10.11
N LEU A 84 -4.45 -13.29 10.21
CA LEU A 84 -3.20 -12.53 10.30
C LEU A 84 -2.23 -12.95 9.20
N GLU A 85 -1.77 -11.96 8.44
CA GLU A 85 -0.57 -12.05 7.61
C GLU A 85 0.54 -11.23 8.29
N ASN A 86 1.41 -11.89 9.04
CA ASN A 86 2.45 -11.26 9.85
C ASN A 86 3.89 -11.65 9.44
N ARG A 87 4.09 -12.17 8.21
CA ARG A 87 5.38 -12.74 7.77
C ARG A 87 6.05 -11.97 6.63
N SER A 88 5.33 -11.07 5.97
CA SER A 88 5.86 -10.31 4.83
C SER A 88 6.97 -9.33 5.22
N LEU A 89 7.97 -9.19 4.35
CA LEU A 89 9.07 -8.23 4.52
C LEU A 89 8.95 -7.01 3.59
N ASN A 90 8.02 -7.07 2.65
CA ASN A 90 7.75 -6.01 1.68
C ASN A 90 6.32 -6.14 1.13
N THR A 91 5.87 -5.12 0.40
CA THR A 91 4.48 -5.00 -0.06
C THR A 91 4.07 -6.10 -1.06
N PHE A 92 4.99 -6.61 -1.88
CA PHE A 92 4.69 -7.71 -2.80
C PHE A 92 4.47 -9.03 -2.04
N GLN A 93 5.35 -9.33 -1.08
CA GLN A 93 5.17 -10.48 -0.19
C GLN A 93 3.89 -10.35 0.63
N ASN A 94 3.53 -9.14 1.06
CA ASN A 94 2.30 -8.88 1.81
C ASN A 94 1.06 -9.36 1.04
N MET A 95 0.90 -8.97 -0.23
CA MET A 95 -0.22 -9.44 -1.06
C MET A 95 -0.20 -10.96 -1.29
N ARG A 96 0.98 -11.53 -1.56
CA ARG A 96 1.14 -12.97 -1.82
C ARG A 96 0.92 -13.83 -0.57
N TYR A 97 1.26 -13.33 0.61
CA TYR A 97 1.03 -14.08 1.84
C TYR A 97 -0.40 -13.88 2.33
N ALA A 98 -0.99 -12.70 2.10
CA ALA A 98 -2.41 -12.46 2.37
C ALA A 98 -3.30 -13.39 1.54
N SER A 99 -2.98 -13.61 0.25
CA SER A 99 -3.73 -14.56 -0.59
C SER A 99 -3.69 -15.98 -0.01
N ARG A 100 -2.52 -16.44 0.45
CA ARG A 100 -2.36 -17.77 1.07
C ARG A 100 -3.13 -17.86 2.38
N VAL A 101 -2.98 -16.89 3.27
CA VAL A 101 -3.73 -16.84 4.54
C VAL A 101 -5.24 -16.87 4.29
N LEU A 102 -5.72 -16.12 3.30
CA LEU A 102 -7.12 -16.09 2.92
C LEU A 102 -7.60 -17.46 2.40
N CYS A 103 -6.88 -18.07 1.46
CA CYS A 103 -7.27 -19.32 0.83
C CYS A 103 -7.15 -20.52 1.79
N ASP A 104 -6.09 -20.57 2.60
CA ASP A 104 -5.81 -21.66 3.53
C ASP A 104 -6.68 -21.58 4.80
N SER A 105 -7.34 -20.46 5.07
CA SER A 105 -8.22 -20.26 6.24
C SER A 105 -9.40 -21.24 6.29
N GLY A 106 -9.82 -21.78 5.15
CA GLY A 106 -11.03 -22.58 5.04
C GLY A 106 -12.33 -21.77 5.25
N LEU A 107 -12.27 -20.45 5.36
CA LEU A 107 -13.46 -19.60 5.55
C LEU A 107 -14.24 -19.37 4.26
N PHE A 108 -13.57 -19.41 3.12
CA PHE A 108 -14.15 -19.15 1.79
C PHE A 108 -14.45 -20.44 1.03
N GLN A 109 -15.38 -20.35 0.08
CA GLN A 109 -15.70 -21.45 -0.83
C GLN A 109 -14.69 -21.49 -1.98
N LEU A 110 -13.97 -22.59 -2.11
CA LEU A 110 -13.07 -22.81 -3.25
C LEU A 110 -13.85 -23.16 -4.51
N TRP A 111 -13.31 -22.76 -5.65
CA TRP A 111 -13.84 -22.97 -7.01
C TRP A 111 -15.28 -22.49 -7.18
N SER A 112 -15.64 -21.44 -6.44
CA SER A 112 -16.94 -20.78 -6.52
C SER A 112 -17.02 -19.88 -7.75
N ALA A 113 -18.17 -19.90 -8.44
CA ALA A 113 -18.49 -18.94 -9.49
C ALA A 113 -18.79 -17.54 -8.92
N ARG A 114 -19.14 -17.44 -7.63
CA ARG A 114 -19.34 -16.15 -6.95
C ARG A 114 -18.01 -15.65 -6.40
N PRO A 115 -17.57 -14.44 -6.76
CA PRO A 115 -16.36 -13.85 -6.21
C PRO A 115 -16.56 -13.45 -4.74
N VAL A 116 -15.46 -13.41 -4.00
CA VAL A 116 -15.38 -12.78 -2.68
C VAL A 116 -15.22 -11.28 -2.88
N GLU A 117 -16.09 -10.49 -2.27
CA GLU A 117 -16.03 -9.03 -2.28
C GLU A 117 -14.89 -8.55 -1.36
N VAL A 118 -13.98 -7.75 -1.90
CA VAL A 118 -12.82 -7.24 -1.15
C VAL A 118 -12.97 -5.75 -0.86
N THR A 119 -12.88 -5.42 0.43
CA THR A 119 -12.77 -4.04 0.92
C THR A 119 -11.35 -3.83 1.44
N LEU A 120 -10.60 -2.90 0.85
CA LEU A 120 -9.32 -2.48 1.41
C LEU A 120 -9.55 -1.44 2.52
N LEU A 121 -8.67 -1.45 3.52
CA LEU A 121 -8.63 -0.44 4.57
C LEU A 121 -7.20 0.08 4.74
N SER A 122 -7.02 1.37 4.48
CA SER A 122 -5.76 2.09 4.70
C SER A 122 -6.01 3.60 4.71
N ASN A 123 -4.96 4.40 4.92
CA ASN A 123 -5.05 5.82 4.64
C ASN A 123 -5.32 6.11 3.16
N ASP A 124 -6.01 7.22 2.91
CA ASP A 124 -6.44 7.72 1.59
C ASP A 124 -5.33 7.70 0.55
N TYR A 125 -4.23 8.42 0.78
CA TYR A 125 -3.11 8.53 -0.17
C TYR A 125 -2.54 7.15 -0.56
N HIS A 126 -2.53 6.21 0.38
CA HIS A 126 -2.03 4.87 0.14
C HIS A 126 -2.98 4.05 -0.74
N LEU A 127 -4.29 4.15 -0.51
CA LEU A 127 -5.29 3.51 -1.37
C LEU A 127 -5.28 4.11 -2.77
N GLU A 128 -5.19 5.44 -2.87
CA GLU A 128 -5.08 6.16 -4.15
C GLU A 128 -3.88 5.67 -4.95
N ARG A 129 -2.70 5.57 -4.33
CA ARG A 129 -1.50 5.04 -4.99
C ARG A 129 -1.66 3.58 -5.43
N ILE A 130 -2.25 2.71 -4.62
CA ILE A 130 -2.50 1.31 -5.00
C ILE A 130 -3.40 1.25 -6.24
N ILE A 131 -4.50 1.99 -6.24
CA ILE A 131 -5.45 2.06 -7.34
C ILE A 131 -4.83 2.70 -8.58
N GLU A 132 -4.04 3.77 -8.42
CA GLU A 132 -3.34 4.46 -9.50
C GLU A 132 -2.37 3.52 -10.21
N ILE A 133 -1.47 2.87 -9.46
CA ILE A 133 -0.51 1.91 -10.03
C ILE A 133 -1.27 0.77 -10.71
N GLN A 134 -2.32 0.25 -10.08
CA GLN A 134 -3.15 -0.81 -10.64
C GLN A 134 -3.84 -0.40 -11.95
N THR A 135 -4.20 0.88 -12.11
CA THR A 135 -4.85 1.43 -13.30
C THR A 135 -3.85 1.72 -14.41
N LEU A 136 -2.71 2.30 -14.06
CA LEU A 136 -1.69 2.73 -15.04
C LEU A 136 -0.80 1.57 -15.49
N MET A 137 -0.48 0.67 -14.58
CA MET A 137 0.55 -0.37 -14.68
C MET A 137 0.08 -1.66 -14.00
N ASP A 138 -1.05 -2.22 -14.45
CA ASP A 138 -1.63 -3.47 -13.92
C ASP A 138 -0.60 -4.61 -13.81
N GLU A 139 0.36 -4.69 -14.73
CA GLU A 139 1.44 -5.68 -14.74
C GLU A 139 2.29 -5.64 -13.46
N LEU A 140 2.37 -4.49 -12.80
CA LEU A 140 3.04 -4.28 -11.51
C LEU A 140 2.08 -3.97 -10.36
N GLY A 141 0.78 -4.05 -10.60
CA GLY A 141 -0.27 -3.76 -9.63
C GLY A 141 -0.31 -4.80 -8.51
N LEU A 142 -0.35 -4.32 -7.27
CA LEU A 142 -0.46 -5.18 -6.08
C LEU A 142 -1.78 -5.98 -6.05
N LEU A 143 -2.87 -5.40 -6.57
CA LEU A 143 -4.17 -6.07 -6.58
C LEU A 143 -4.19 -7.21 -7.60
N ARG A 144 -3.46 -7.09 -8.72
CA ARG A 144 -3.24 -8.20 -9.66
C ARG A 144 -2.56 -9.39 -9.00
N VAL A 145 -1.55 -9.15 -8.16
CA VAL A 145 -0.84 -10.22 -7.42
C VAL A 145 -1.81 -10.95 -6.50
N LEU A 146 -2.54 -10.20 -5.66
CA LEU A 146 -3.54 -10.75 -4.75
C LEU A 146 -4.61 -11.57 -5.50
N LYS A 147 -5.18 -11.00 -6.56
CA LYS A 147 -6.23 -11.63 -7.38
C LYS A 147 -5.74 -12.90 -8.06
N SER A 148 -4.55 -12.87 -8.66
CA SER A 148 -3.99 -14.00 -9.41
C SER A 148 -3.59 -15.15 -8.50
N GLU A 149 -2.95 -14.85 -7.36
CA GLU A 149 -2.57 -15.87 -6.39
C GLU A 149 -3.82 -16.53 -5.78
N CYS A 150 -4.83 -15.76 -5.34
CA CYS A 150 -6.09 -16.32 -4.86
C CYS A 150 -6.80 -17.17 -5.92
N ALA A 151 -6.88 -16.69 -7.17
CA ALA A 151 -7.54 -17.42 -8.25
C ALA A 151 -6.83 -18.76 -8.52
N SER A 152 -5.50 -18.81 -8.45
CA SER A 152 -4.72 -20.05 -8.60
C SER A 152 -5.02 -21.08 -7.50
N MET A 153 -5.49 -20.63 -6.34
CA MET A 153 -5.90 -21.45 -5.19
C MET A 153 -7.42 -21.68 -5.14
N GLY A 154 -8.16 -21.25 -6.17
CA GLY A 154 -9.60 -21.47 -6.30
C GLY A 154 -10.47 -20.40 -5.66
N VAL A 155 -9.94 -19.27 -5.18
CA VAL A 155 -10.73 -18.14 -4.67
C VAL A 155 -10.72 -16.99 -5.67
N THR A 156 -11.87 -16.71 -6.29
CA THR A 156 -12.02 -15.54 -7.16
C THR A 156 -12.31 -14.31 -6.31
N LEU A 157 -11.58 -13.21 -6.52
CA LEU A 157 -11.79 -11.94 -5.82
C LEU A 157 -12.43 -10.90 -6.74
N ASN A 158 -13.39 -10.15 -6.19
CA ASN A 158 -13.82 -8.87 -6.74
C ASN A 158 -13.12 -7.73 -5.98
N LEU A 159 -12.24 -7.01 -6.69
CA LEU A 159 -11.40 -5.93 -6.18
C LEU A 159 -11.74 -4.66 -6.95
N PRO A 160 -12.66 -3.82 -6.44
CA PRO A 160 -13.03 -2.59 -7.13
C PRO A 160 -11.85 -1.61 -7.18
N LEU A 161 -11.75 -0.83 -8.25
CA LEU A 161 -10.78 0.27 -8.40
C LEU A 161 -11.38 1.63 -8.02
N ASP A 162 -12.63 1.66 -7.56
CA ASP A 162 -13.26 2.85 -7.02
C ASP A 162 -12.95 2.96 -5.52
N ILE A 163 -12.23 4.00 -5.13
CA ILE A 163 -11.83 4.24 -3.73
C ILE A 163 -13.04 4.32 -2.78
N ASN A 164 -14.21 4.72 -3.26
CA ASN A 164 -15.43 4.79 -2.46
C ASN A 164 -16.00 3.42 -2.09
N LYS A 165 -15.47 2.33 -2.66
CA LYS A 165 -15.77 0.94 -2.29
C LYS A 165 -14.84 0.41 -1.19
N HIS A 166 -13.99 1.26 -0.64
CA HIS A 166 -13.00 0.91 0.38
C HIS A 166 -13.18 1.77 1.62
N ILE A 167 -12.57 1.34 2.73
CA ILE A 167 -12.53 2.12 3.96
C ILE A 167 -11.29 3.01 3.89
N SER A 168 -11.49 4.23 3.40
CA SER A 168 -10.45 5.24 3.26
C SER A 168 -10.35 6.11 4.52
N VAL A 169 -9.18 6.14 5.15
CA VAL A 169 -8.93 6.91 6.36
C VAL A 169 -8.14 8.17 6.00
N PRO A 170 -8.62 9.39 6.33
CA PRO A 170 -7.86 10.60 6.05
C PRO A 170 -6.45 10.57 6.64
N TYR A 171 -5.46 11.03 5.88
CA TYR A 171 -4.11 11.20 6.42
C TYR A 171 -4.12 12.20 7.60
N PRO A 172 -3.62 11.84 8.80
CA PRO A 172 -3.88 12.62 10.02
C PRO A 172 -2.96 13.83 10.18
N HIS A 173 -1.86 13.92 9.40
CA HIS A 173 -0.82 14.92 9.59
C HIS A 173 -1.01 16.14 8.69
N LYS A 174 -0.50 17.30 9.14
CA LYS A 174 -0.58 18.58 8.44
C LYS A 174 0.76 19.31 8.46
N GLY A 175 0.92 20.29 7.58
CA GLY A 175 2.10 21.16 7.50
C GLY A 175 3.14 20.71 6.46
N PRO A 176 4.29 21.41 6.36
CA PRO A 176 5.25 21.21 5.26
C PRO A 176 5.84 19.80 5.18
N MET A 177 6.14 19.16 6.32
CA MET A 177 6.66 17.78 6.34
C MET A 177 5.60 16.78 5.87
N ALA A 178 4.37 16.94 6.32
CA ALA A 178 3.24 16.14 5.87
C ALA A 178 3.03 16.26 4.35
N ALA A 179 3.08 17.50 3.83
CA ALA A 179 3.00 17.75 2.38
C ALA A 179 4.18 17.11 1.62
N ALA A 180 5.41 17.24 2.14
CA ALA A 180 6.59 16.62 1.52
C ALA A 180 6.49 15.09 1.49
N PHE A 181 6.01 14.48 2.58
CA PHE A 181 5.80 13.04 2.65
C PHE A 181 4.81 12.55 1.58
N LEU A 182 3.67 13.23 1.42
CA LEU A 182 2.67 12.89 0.40
C LEU A 182 3.22 13.06 -1.03
N LEU A 183 3.95 14.14 -1.30
CA LEU A 183 4.55 14.35 -2.63
C LEU A 183 5.65 13.32 -2.94
N LEU A 184 6.43 12.90 -1.94
CA LEU A 184 7.37 11.79 -2.10
C LEU A 184 6.62 10.48 -2.37
N ASP A 185 5.50 10.26 -1.70
CA ASP A 185 4.66 9.09 -1.93
C ASP A 185 4.20 8.98 -3.39
N GLU A 186 3.77 10.09 -3.99
CA GLU A 186 3.41 10.18 -5.43
C GLU A 186 4.57 9.78 -6.36
N LEU A 187 5.83 10.06 -6.00
CA LEU A 187 7.01 9.65 -6.78
C LEU A 187 7.17 8.12 -6.85
N THR A 188 6.52 7.38 -5.95
CA THR A 188 6.52 5.91 -5.99
C THR A 188 5.94 5.39 -7.30
N THR A 189 4.94 6.06 -7.88
CA THR A 189 4.36 5.67 -9.17
C THR A 189 5.42 5.67 -10.28
N TYR A 190 6.30 6.68 -10.32
CA TYR A 190 7.37 6.70 -11.31
C TYR A 190 8.49 5.69 -11.02
N ARG A 191 8.83 5.51 -9.74
CA ARG A 191 9.77 4.44 -9.35
C ARG A 191 9.29 3.07 -9.83
N VAL A 192 8.00 2.77 -9.67
CA VAL A 192 7.38 1.52 -10.12
C VAL A 192 7.42 1.41 -11.65
N TYR A 193 7.16 2.49 -12.39
CA TYR A 193 7.37 2.51 -13.83
C TYR A 193 8.80 2.11 -14.20
N LEU A 194 9.82 2.72 -13.59
CA LEU A 194 11.22 2.37 -13.87
C LEU A 194 11.51 0.90 -13.54
N GLU A 195 10.95 0.36 -12.45
CA GLU A 195 11.09 -1.06 -12.10
C GLU A 195 10.48 -1.97 -13.18
N GLY A 196 9.36 -1.58 -13.76
CA GLY A 196 8.70 -2.31 -14.85
C GLY A 196 9.51 -2.31 -16.13
N VAL A 197 10.11 -1.17 -16.50
CA VAL A 197 11.02 -1.09 -17.65
C VAL A 197 12.21 -2.01 -17.42
N LYS A 198 12.84 -1.94 -16.24
CA LYS A 198 13.98 -2.80 -15.88
C LYS A 198 13.64 -4.29 -15.99
N GLN A 199 12.44 -4.69 -15.59
CA GLN A 199 12.01 -6.09 -15.61
C GLN A 199 11.46 -6.55 -16.97
N GLY A 200 11.30 -5.64 -17.95
CA GLY A 200 10.61 -5.95 -19.19
C GLY A 200 9.13 -6.30 -18.99
N ALA A 201 8.48 -5.71 -17.98
CA ALA A 201 7.13 -6.08 -17.56
C ALA A 201 6.03 -5.57 -18.52
N PHE A 202 6.31 -4.53 -19.30
CA PHE A 202 5.31 -3.87 -20.14
C PHE A 202 5.25 -4.49 -21.54
N LEU A 203 4.05 -4.91 -21.94
CA LEU A 203 3.74 -5.28 -23.33
C LEU A 203 3.34 -4.07 -24.17
N ARG A 204 2.90 -3.00 -23.50
CA ARG A 204 2.48 -1.72 -24.09
C ARG A 204 3.72 -0.87 -24.39
N ASP A 205 3.58 0.03 -25.37
CA ASP A 205 4.62 1.01 -25.72
C ASP A 205 5.01 1.85 -24.50
N LEU A 206 6.32 1.92 -24.21
CA LEU A 206 6.85 2.61 -23.04
C LEU A 206 6.50 4.10 -23.04
N SER A 207 6.47 4.74 -24.20
CA SER A 207 6.08 6.15 -24.33
C SER A 207 4.65 6.40 -23.83
N VAL A 208 3.76 5.43 -24.05
CA VAL A 208 2.36 5.47 -23.60
C VAL A 208 2.28 5.19 -22.10
N VAL A 209 2.94 4.14 -21.62
CA VAL A 209 2.93 3.75 -20.20
C VAL A 209 3.56 4.85 -19.32
N ARG A 210 4.66 5.46 -19.78
CA ARG A 210 5.41 6.50 -19.06
C ARG A 210 4.65 7.81 -18.89
N LYS A 211 3.77 8.17 -19.83
CA LYS A 211 3.20 9.52 -19.96
C LYS A 211 2.59 10.04 -18.66
N LYS A 212 1.70 9.26 -18.04
CA LYS A 212 1.01 9.66 -16.80
C LYS A 212 1.94 9.58 -15.58
N PRO A 213 2.70 8.49 -15.33
CA PRO A 213 3.72 8.45 -14.28
C PRO A 213 4.70 9.62 -14.32
N LEU A 214 5.23 9.97 -15.50
CA LEU A 214 6.19 11.08 -15.65
C LEU A 214 5.55 12.43 -15.33
N MET A 215 4.30 12.64 -15.74
CA MET A 215 3.56 13.85 -15.43
C MET A 215 3.36 14.02 -13.92
N ILE A 216 2.97 12.95 -13.22
CA ILE A 216 2.85 12.93 -11.75
C ILE A 216 4.20 13.25 -11.11
N ALA A 217 5.27 12.59 -11.54
CA ALA A 217 6.61 12.80 -10.99
C ALA A 217 7.09 14.25 -11.13
N ARG A 218 6.93 14.84 -12.31
CA ARG A 218 7.29 16.24 -12.58
C ARG A 218 6.51 17.20 -11.69
N HIS A 219 5.21 16.97 -11.54
CA HIS A 219 4.36 17.78 -10.69
C HIS A 219 4.78 17.70 -9.22
N ALA A 220 4.97 16.48 -8.71
CA ALA A 220 5.40 16.24 -7.34
C ALA A 220 6.76 16.88 -7.03
N ILE A 221 7.74 16.73 -7.93
CA ILE A 221 9.06 17.37 -7.80
C ILE A 221 8.96 18.89 -7.79
N GLN A 222 8.16 19.47 -8.69
CA GLN A 222 7.98 20.92 -8.73
C GLN A 222 7.42 21.44 -7.40
N GLN A 223 6.45 20.75 -6.82
CA GLN A 223 5.89 21.11 -5.52
C GLN A 223 6.89 20.90 -4.38
N LEU A 224 7.64 19.80 -4.37
CA LEU A 224 8.67 19.51 -3.37
C LEU A 224 9.75 20.60 -3.31
N LEU A 225 10.19 21.09 -4.48
CA LEU A 225 11.19 22.16 -4.57
C LEU A 225 10.67 23.53 -4.09
N ALA A 226 9.35 23.71 -4.02
CA ALA A 226 8.73 24.93 -3.50
C ALA A 226 8.50 24.89 -1.98
N LEU A 227 8.66 23.73 -1.33
CA LEU A 227 8.50 23.59 0.11
C LEU A 227 9.73 24.12 0.87
N PRO A 228 9.56 24.61 2.12
CA PRO A 228 10.65 25.10 2.96
C PRO A 228 11.44 23.93 3.59
N LEU A 229 12.10 23.13 2.76
CA LEU A 229 12.94 22.00 3.16
C LEU A 229 14.40 22.44 3.37
N ASP A 230 15.17 21.64 4.10
CA ASP A 230 16.60 21.87 4.26
C ASP A 230 17.36 21.68 2.93
N LYS A 231 18.57 22.25 2.86
CA LYS A 231 19.37 22.25 1.63
C LYS A 231 19.75 20.85 1.15
N ASP A 232 19.96 19.89 2.05
CA ASP A 232 20.29 18.51 1.69
C ASP A 232 19.09 17.81 1.06
N SER A 233 17.90 17.97 1.64
CA SER A 233 16.63 17.51 1.03
C SER A 233 16.45 18.05 -0.39
N LEU A 234 16.59 19.37 -0.56
CA LEU A 234 16.38 20.02 -1.85
C LEU A 234 17.38 19.54 -2.91
N GLN A 235 18.65 19.33 -2.51
CA GLN A 235 19.67 18.81 -3.40
C GLN A 235 19.34 17.37 -3.86
N GLN A 236 18.91 16.52 -2.93
CA GLN A 236 18.48 15.15 -3.23
C GLN A 236 17.26 15.12 -4.16
N ILE A 237 16.31 16.04 -3.99
CA ILE A 237 15.15 16.18 -4.88
C ILE A 237 15.58 16.62 -6.29
N GLU A 238 16.52 17.57 -6.42
CA GLU A 238 17.08 17.96 -7.72
C GLU A 238 17.82 16.81 -8.41
N ASP A 239 18.49 15.94 -7.65
CA ASP A 239 19.18 14.78 -8.24
C ASP A 239 18.18 13.72 -8.72
N MET A 240 17.07 13.49 -8.01
CA MET A 240 15.96 12.68 -8.53
C MET A 240 15.35 13.29 -9.79
N LYS A 241 15.16 14.61 -9.83
CA LYS A 241 14.64 15.34 -11.00
C LYS A 241 15.49 15.10 -12.23
N LYS A 242 16.81 15.28 -12.14
CA LYS A 242 17.74 15.02 -13.25
C LYS A 242 17.61 13.57 -13.74
N ALA A 243 17.61 12.60 -12.82
CA ALA A 243 17.49 11.19 -13.17
C ALA A 243 16.16 10.86 -13.88
N ILE A 244 15.05 11.43 -13.43
CA ILE A 244 13.73 11.25 -14.04
C ILE A 244 13.69 11.90 -15.43
N GLU A 245 14.20 13.12 -15.58
CA GLU A 245 14.21 13.83 -16.87
C GLU A 245 15.07 13.13 -17.93
N MET A 246 16.19 12.51 -17.54
CA MET A 246 16.99 11.69 -18.47
C MET A 246 16.15 10.57 -19.10
N THR A 247 15.32 9.91 -18.30
CA THR A 247 14.44 8.83 -18.77
C THR A 247 13.24 9.32 -19.56
N ALA A 248 13.01 10.63 -19.68
CA ALA A 248 12.01 11.19 -20.59
C ALA A 248 12.51 11.20 -22.06
N LEU A 249 13.83 11.22 -22.25
CA LEU A 249 14.49 11.28 -23.56
C LEU A 249 15.00 9.91 -24.02
N ASP A 250 15.29 9.00 -23.08
CA ASP A 250 15.79 7.66 -23.35
C ASP A 250 14.90 6.61 -22.63
N GLU A 251 14.22 5.77 -23.42
CA GLU A 251 13.33 4.71 -22.93
C GLU A 251 14.05 3.36 -22.74
N SER A 252 15.38 3.33 -22.92
CA SER A 252 16.13 2.10 -22.78
C SER A 252 16.11 1.55 -21.35
N VAL A 253 16.23 0.23 -21.25
CA VAL A 253 16.42 -0.47 -19.96
C VAL A 253 17.63 0.10 -19.21
N GLY A 254 18.72 0.42 -19.93
CA GLY A 254 19.92 1.01 -19.34
C GLY A 254 19.67 2.36 -18.68
N ALA A 255 18.90 3.26 -19.33
CA ALA A 255 18.51 4.54 -18.76
C ALA A 255 17.62 4.36 -17.52
N ALA A 256 16.64 3.45 -17.57
CA ALA A 256 15.78 3.15 -16.44
C ALA A 256 16.57 2.59 -15.24
N GLU A 257 17.55 1.71 -15.46
CA GLU A 257 18.42 1.19 -14.41
C GLU A 257 19.28 2.27 -13.76
N GLN A 258 19.86 3.17 -14.56
CA GLN A 258 20.65 4.29 -14.05
C GLN A 258 19.80 5.24 -13.20
N ALA A 259 18.60 5.59 -13.69
CA ALA A 259 17.68 6.42 -12.94
C ALA A 259 17.23 5.75 -11.63
N LEU A 260 16.92 4.44 -11.66
CA LEU A 260 16.55 3.68 -10.47
C LEU A 260 17.62 3.69 -9.38
N ARG A 261 18.91 3.59 -9.76
CA ARG A 261 20.03 3.65 -8.81
C ARG A 261 20.10 4.98 -8.06
N ILE A 262 19.51 6.05 -8.59
CA ILE A 262 19.43 7.37 -7.96
C ILE A 262 18.09 7.52 -7.23
N VAL A 263 16.99 7.32 -7.95
CA VAL A 263 15.63 7.58 -7.45
C VAL A 263 15.27 6.69 -6.28
N HIS A 264 15.51 5.37 -6.35
CA HIS A 264 15.09 4.45 -5.30
C HIS A 264 15.72 4.74 -3.92
N PRO A 265 17.06 4.85 -3.78
CA PRO A 265 17.65 5.11 -2.47
C PRO A 265 17.29 6.50 -1.93
N ILE A 266 17.28 7.54 -2.78
CA ILE A 266 16.91 8.89 -2.36
C ILE A 266 15.46 8.93 -1.88
N LEU A 267 14.53 8.40 -2.68
CA LEU A 267 13.11 8.38 -2.34
C LEU A 267 12.87 7.63 -1.03
N THR A 268 13.51 6.47 -0.85
CA THR A 268 13.38 5.67 0.38
C THR A 268 13.91 6.44 1.60
N ALA A 269 15.06 7.08 1.47
CA ALA A 269 15.68 7.85 2.57
C ALA A 269 14.86 9.10 2.92
N LEU A 270 14.44 9.88 1.92
CA LEU A 270 13.64 11.09 2.11
C LEU A 270 12.24 10.76 2.65
N ASN A 271 11.57 9.73 2.12
CA ASN A 271 10.26 9.33 2.63
C ASN A 271 10.36 8.96 4.11
N ARG A 272 11.42 8.26 4.54
CA ARG A 272 11.63 7.97 5.95
C ARG A 272 11.98 9.22 6.76
N ARG A 273 12.84 10.09 6.25
CA ARG A 273 13.32 11.28 6.96
C ARG A 273 12.25 12.36 7.11
N LEU A 274 11.32 12.47 6.17
CA LEU A 274 10.27 13.48 6.15
C LEU A 274 8.88 12.94 6.57
N ASP A 275 8.77 11.65 6.91
CA ASP A 275 7.58 11.06 7.53
C ASP A 275 7.36 11.72 8.92
N PRO A 276 6.24 12.42 9.16
CA PRO A 276 5.93 13.02 10.46
C PRO A 276 5.86 12.03 11.62
N GLU A 277 5.74 10.73 11.34
CA GLU A 277 5.70 9.68 12.35
C GLU A 277 7.08 9.09 12.67
N SER A 278 8.12 9.46 11.92
CA SER A 278 9.48 8.99 12.18
C SER A 278 10.04 9.57 13.48
N ILE A 279 10.83 8.75 14.19
CA ILE A 279 11.67 9.23 15.29
C ILE A 279 12.90 9.90 14.68
N HIS A 280 13.10 11.18 15.00
CA HIS A 280 14.31 11.91 14.70
C HIS A 280 15.35 11.74 15.82
#